data_AF-A0A939Y4M4-F1
#
_entry.id   AF-A0A939Y4M4-F1
#
_cell.length_a   1.000
_cell.length_b   1.000
_cell.length_c   1.000
_cell.angle_alpha   90.00
_cell.angle_beta   90.00
_cell.angle_gamma   90.00
#
_symmetry.space_group_name_H-M   'P 1'
#
loop_
_entity.id
_entity.type
_entity.pdbx_description
1 polymer ?
#
loop_
_entity_poly.entity_id
_entity_poly.type
_entity_poly.pdbx_seq_one_letter_code
_entity_poly.pdbx_strand_id
1 'polypeptide(L)'
;MKSKFVLATILMMVSVMTYAQRLDITLDDNSIVSYDVNKIKSMEFMPESEPGQLSGYWYLGWRVSTSSSKHYEGDEKWVFNGPVMKQVTATGAETIYDLEYADDKKSFKATPREGGTATTYIIVSRDEEFLALKAGSIIRQFYKTMAGAHDSESAVSFPTRTTIYTDTTRVWALKGGASHSNTSPMGSHYAKYPAATQEQIEWLADVKNQPDPTYINVGGYDRFTAKNINLYPLDNGNPTPADVNQHAIGDCCMCAVFASLAYIYPDFIKSIITRVSSTSFIVKMYDPMGNPVDVAVDNKLLCNSSGGCAQVSGKNGVFNWATIMEKALMKWLCCFKTGGLGGIGTEHAAPPFTGDGDSWSYSPGNLYNSELTMVVDYALKNGMISVGGFNKGGIVCGTLETVTGHAFTVMYTRYPDKYEFSMRNPWGVTDVDGVLEIANTRTTMNTIDFRLVMPGAAAPYKRQDLGGYVPVKFQMGQQDRFLSPEMLKMYNLKSYGPTPSDEEENIVKEEE
;
A
#
# COMPACT_ATOMS: atom_id res chain seq x y z
N MET A 1 -21.21 25.25 -15.08
CA MET A 1 -20.73 26.10 -16.20
C MET A 1 -19.34 25.59 -16.58
N LYS A 2 -19.07 24.97 -17.73
CA LYS A 2 -19.62 25.12 -19.08
C LYS A 2 -19.87 23.73 -19.70
N SER A 3 -21.13 23.42 -20.00
CA SER A 3 -21.52 22.34 -20.90
C SER A 3 -21.26 22.81 -22.34
N LYS A 4 -20.36 22.16 -23.08
CA LYS A 4 -20.32 22.33 -24.54
C LYS A 4 -21.30 21.34 -25.15
N PHE A 5 -22.54 21.78 -25.32
CA PHE A 5 -23.49 21.16 -26.24
C PHE A 5 -22.97 21.35 -27.66
N VAL A 6 -22.73 20.27 -28.40
CA VAL A 6 -22.65 20.32 -29.86
C VAL A 6 -24.05 20.08 -30.39
N LEU A 7 -24.53 21.09 -31.10
CA LEU A 7 -25.86 21.22 -31.67
C LEU A 7 -26.12 20.09 -32.69
N ALA A 8 -27.00 19.13 -32.35
CA ALA A 8 -27.54 18.19 -33.33
C ALA A 8 -28.42 18.99 -34.31
N THR A 9 -27.93 19.23 -35.52
CA THR A 9 -28.70 19.88 -36.58
C THR A 9 -29.60 18.83 -37.22
N ILE A 10 -30.87 18.76 -36.79
CA ILE A 10 -31.90 17.98 -37.48
C ILE A 10 -32.29 18.74 -38.75
N LEU A 11 -31.71 18.37 -39.89
CA LEU A 11 -32.12 18.90 -41.19
C LEU A 11 -33.31 18.06 -41.71
N MET A 12 -34.54 18.38 -41.30
CA MET A 12 -35.75 17.84 -41.96
C MET A 12 -36.01 18.63 -43.24
N MET A 13 -35.49 18.16 -44.38
CA MET A 13 -36.00 18.57 -45.69
C MET A 13 -37.19 17.68 -46.06
N VAL A 14 -38.37 18.28 -46.14
CA VAL A 14 -39.59 17.66 -46.66
C VAL A 14 -39.54 17.71 -48.19
N SER A 15 -39.28 16.56 -48.82
CA SER A 15 -39.77 16.30 -50.18
C SER A 15 -39.99 14.81 -50.38
N VAL A 16 -41.17 14.49 -50.90
CA VAL A 16 -41.73 13.16 -51.10
C VAL A 16 -40.86 12.33 -52.05
N MET A 17 -40.05 11.42 -51.51
CA MET A 17 -39.55 10.21 -52.18
C MET A 17 -38.97 9.27 -51.10
N THR A 18 -39.32 7.99 -51.16
CA THR A 18 -38.85 6.94 -50.26
C THR A 18 -37.33 6.79 -50.33
N TYR A 19 -36.60 7.44 -49.43
CA TYR A 19 -35.20 7.15 -49.17
C TYR A 19 -35.07 6.51 -47.79
N ALA A 20 -34.29 5.43 -47.72
CA ALA A 20 -33.88 4.82 -46.47
C ALA A 20 -33.28 5.92 -45.57
N GLN A 21 -33.89 6.15 -44.41
CA GLN A 21 -33.36 7.11 -43.45
C GLN A 21 -32.03 6.57 -42.93
N ARG A 22 -30.96 7.34 -43.13
CA ARG A 22 -29.60 7.02 -42.71
C ARG A 22 -29.25 7.95 -41.54
N LEU A 23 -28.75 7.38 -40.45
CA LEU A 23 -28.18 8.13 -39.33
C LEU A 23 -26.66 8.06 -39.44
N ASP A 24 -26.02 9.22 -39.57
CA ASP A 24 -24.57 9.34 -39.60
C ASP A 24 -24.08 9.89 -38.25
N ILE A 25 -23.19 9.16 -37.58
CA ILE A 25 -22.55 9.54 -36.32
C ILE A 25 -21.10 9.87 -36.62
N THR A 26 -20.69 11.11 -36.37
CA THR A 26 -19.29 11.52 -36.43
C THR A 26 -18.61 11.21 -35.11
N LEU A 27 -17.53 10.42 -35.14
CA LEU A 27 -16.71 10.10 -33.96
C LEU A 27 -15.69 11.21 -33.69
N ASP A 28 -15.02 11.15 -32.53
CA ASP A 28 -14.06 12.17 -32.09
C ASP A 28 -12.81 12.28 -32.99
N ASP A 29 -12.53 11.24 -33.79
CA ASP A 29 -11.49 11.22 -34.82
C ASP A 29 -11.97 11.77 -36.20
N ASN A 30 -13.18 12.35 -36.25
CA ASN A 30 -13.90 12.80 -37.44
C ASN A 30 -14.31 11.69 -38.43
N SER A 31 -14.15 10.41 -38.10
CA SER A 31 -14.73 9.34 -38.90
C SER A 31 -16.26 9.33 -38.81
N ILE A 32 -16.93 8.84 -39.85
CA ILE A 32 -18.39 8.79 -39.91
C ILE A 32 -18.84 7.32 -39.93
N VAL A 33 -19.65 6.95 -38.94
CA VAL A 33 -20.32 5.65 -38.88
C VAL A 33 -21.80 5.83 -39.23
N SER A 34 -22.29 5.03 -40.16
CA SER A 34 -23.63 5.18 -40.71
C SER A 34 -24.53 3.99 -40.42
N TYR A 35 -25.77 4.27 -40.04
CA TYR A 35 -26.78 3.27 -39.70
C TYR A 35 -28.03 3.44 -40.55
N ASP A 36 -28.61 2.32 -40.99
CA ASP A 36 -29.96 2.29 -41.57
C ASP A 36 -30.97 2.37 -40.43
N VAL A 37 -31.67 3.50 -40.33
CA VAL A 37 -32.57 3.82 -39.22
C VAL A 37 -33.70 2.80 -39.09
N ASN A 38 -34.09 2.13 -40.19
CA ASN A 38 -35.13 1.10 -40.18
C ASN A 38 -34.70 -0.20 -39.47
N LYS A 39 -33.40 -0.37 -39.23
CA LYS A 39 -32.84 -1.53 -38.52
C LYS A 39 -32.51 -1.24 -37.06
N ILE A 40 -32.63 0.01 -36.63
CA ILE A 40 -32.34 0.44 -35.26
C ILE A 40 -33.59 0.16 -34.40
N LYS A 41 -33.53 -0.87 -33.55
CA LYS A 41 -34.63 -1.17 -32.60
C LYS A 41 -34.66 -0.22 -31.40
N SER A 42 -33.48 0.24 -30.96
CA SER A 42 -33.29 1.27 -29.95
C SER A 42 -31.87 1.83 -30.10
N MET A 43 -31.66 3.07 -29.65
CA MET A 43 -30.35 3.71 -29.62
C MET A 43 -30.22 4.44 -28.29
N GLU A 44 -29.29 4.01 -27.46
CA GLU A 44 -29.00 4.63 -26.17
C GLU A 44 -27.63 5.29 -26.27
N PHE A 45 -27.61 6.63 -26.29
CA PHE A 45 -26.39 7.39 -26.03
C PHE A 45 -26.15 7.36 -24.53
N MET A 46 -25.11 6.64 -24.12
CA MET A 46 -24.73 6.52 -22.74
C MET A 46 -23.41 7.28 -22.52
N PRO A 47 -23.35 8.21 -21.56
CA PRO A 47 -22.15 9.00 -21.31
C PRO A 47 -20.98 8.11 -20.91
N GLU A 48 -19.78 8.48 -21.35
CA GLU A 48 -18.54 7.80 -21.02
C GLU A 48 -18.32 7.79 -19.50
N SER A 49 -17.88 6.66 -18.95
CA SER A 49 -17.66 6.51 -17.51
C SER A 49 -16.48 7.38 -17.06
N GLU A 50 -16.70 8.23 -16.05
CA GLU A 50 -15.62 8.96 -15.41
C GLU A 50 -14.70 8.02 -14.59
N PRO A 51 -13.42 8.38 -14.37
CA PRO A 51 -12.54 7.65 -13.47
C PRO A 51 -13.19 7.40 -12.10
N GLY A 52 -13.12 6.15 -11.63
CA GLY A 52 -13.71 5.73 -10.35
C GLY A 52 -15.12 5.13 -10.48
N GLN A 53 -15.88 5.43 -11.54
CA GLN A 53 -17.18 4.80 -11.79
C GLN A 53 -17.02 3.35 -12.27
N LEU A 54 -18.09 2.55 -12.16
CA LEU A 54 -18.10 1.20 -12.72
C LEU A 54 -18.38 1.28 -14.22
N SER A 55 -17.75 0.38 -14.98
CA SER A 55 -17.95 0.30 -16.42
C SER A 55 -17.92 -1.15 -16.92
N GLY A 56 -18.54 -1.35 -18.09
CA GLY A 56 -18.57 -2.61 -18.80
C GLY A 56 -19.59 -3.61 -18.25
N TYR A 57 -19.46 -4.85 -18.72
CA TYR A 57 -20.39 -5.95 -18.44
C TYR A 57 -19.90 -6.82 -17.28
N TRP A 58 -20.85 -7.35 -16.50
CA TRP A 58 -20.60 -8.14 -15.31
C TRP A 58 -21.68 -9.22 -15.16
N TYR A 59 -21.29 -10.48 -15.02
CA TYR A 59 -22.18 -11.62 -14.86
C TYR A 59 -22.28 -12.00 -13.39
N LEU A 60 -23.48 -12.15 -12.85
CA LEU A 60 -23.67 -12.51 -11.45
C LEU A 60 -23.27 -13.97 -11.22
N GLY A 61 -22.18 -14.20 -10.50
CA GLY A 61 -21.79 -15.54 -10.07
C GLY A 61 -22.59 -15.99 -8.86
N TRP A 62 -22.53 -15.23 -7.75
CA TRP A 62 -23.05 -15.69 -6.46
C TRP A 62 -23.81 -14.62 -5.68
N ARG A 63 -24.80 -15.07 -4.91
CA ARG A 63 -25.42 -14.32 -3.81
C ARG A 63 -25.08 -14.98 -2.47
N VAL A 64 -24.54 -14.20 -1.54
CA VAL A 64 -24.18 -14.67 -0.19
C VAL A 64 -25.01 -13.91 0.84
N SER A 65 -25.81 -14.63 1.65
CA SER A 65 -26.58 -14.06 2.77
C SER A 65 -26.55 -15.00 3.98
N THR A 66 -26.86 -14.48 5.18
CA THR A 66 -26.86 -15.23 6.45
C THR A 66 -27.84 -16.42 6.47
N SER A 67 -28.78 -16.49 5.54
CA SER A 67 -29.91 -17.44 5.56
C SER A 67 -30.16 -18.15 4.23
N SER A 68 -29.37 -17.91 3.18
CA SER A 68 -29.59 -18.51 1.85
C SER A 68 -28.53 -19.55 1.49
N SER A 69 -28.98 -20.65 0.89
CA SER A 69 -28.12 -21.54 0.12
C SER A 69 -27.45 -20.77 -1.02
N LYS A 70 -26.25 -21.22 -1.41
CA LYS A 70 -25.50 -20.70 -2.55
C LYS A 70 -26.39 -20.79 -3.81
N HIS A 71 -26.60 -19.67 -4.49
CA HIS A 71 -27.31 -19.64 -5.78
C HIS A 71 -26.39 -19.05 -6.84
N TYR A 72 -26.15 -19.86 -7.86
CA TYR A 72 -25.54 -19.46 -9.12
C TYR A 72 -26.64 -18.88 -10.01
N GLU A 73 -26.45 -17.66 -10.49
CA GLU A 73 -27.36 -16.98 -11.42
C GLU A 73 -26.55 -16.35 -12.56
N GLY A 74 -25.60 -17.09 -13.14
CA GLY A 74 -24.68 -16.61 -14.20
C GLY A 74 -25.35 -16.07 -15.46
N ASP A 75 -26.67 -16.27 -15.59
CA ASP A 75 -27.52 -15.72 -16.64
C ASP A 75 -27.98 -14.28 -16.33
N GLU A 76 -27.81 -13.77 -15.10
CA GLU A 76 -28.01 -12.37 -14.77
C GLU A 76 -26.77 -11.54 -15.15
N LYS A 77 -26.98 -10.52 -15.98
CA LYS A 77 -25.94 -9.66 -16.53
C LYS A 77 -26.22 -8.19 -16.21
N TRP A 78 -25.23 -7.52 -15.65
CA TRP A 78 -25.26 -6.09 -15.36
C TRP A 78 -24.31 -5.35 -16.30
N VAL A 79 -24.77 -4.24 -16.85
CA VAL A 79 -24.00 -3.38 -17.75
C VAL A 79 -23.92 -2.01 -17.09
N PHE A 80 -22.71 -1.62 -16.71
CA PHE A 80 -22.46 -0.29 -16.17
C PHE A 80 -21.90 0.59 -17.27
N ASN A 81 -22.45 1.80 -17.39
CA ASN A 81 -21.88 2.84 -18.21
C ASN A 81 -22.04 4.19 -17.51
N GLY A 82 -21.04 4.51 -16.69
CA GLY A 82 -21.00 5.70 -15.87
C GLY A 82 -22.23 5.82 -14.94
N PRO A 83 -23.07 6.86 -15.07
CA PRO A 83 -24.23 7.09 -14.22
C PRO A 83 -25.45 6.23 -14.54
N VAL A 84 -25.34 5.21 -15.41
CA VAL A 84 -26.47 4.35 -15.78
C VAL A 84 -26.08 2.88 -15.70
N MET A 85 -26.98 2.05 -15.17
CA MET A 85 -26.83 0.60 -15.13
C MET A 85 -28.03 -0.08 -15.78
N LYS A 86 -27.76 -1.05 -16.64
CA LYS A 86 -28.76 -1.96 -17.18
C LYS A 86 -28.61 -3.34 -16.55
N GLN A 87 -29.66 -3.84 -15.92
CA GLN A 87 -29.75 -5.21 -15.42
C GLN A 87 -30.55 -6.04 -16.43
N VAL A 88 -30.02 -7.20 -16.79
CA VAL A 88 -30.71 -8.23 -17.57
C VAL A 88 -30.78 -9.48 -16.70
N THR A 89 -31.99 -9.92 -16.37
CA THR A 89 -32.19 -11.14 -15.55
C THR A 89 -32.06 -12.41 -16.39
N ALA A 90 -31.98 -13.56 -15.73
CA ALA A 90 -31.96 -14.88 -16.39
C ALA A 90 -33.16 -15.12 -17.34
N THR A 91 -34.29 -14.45 -17.09
CA THR A 91 -35.49 -14.55 -17.94
C THR A 91 -35.46 -13.62 -19.17
N GLY A 92 -34.40 -12.83 -19.32
CA GLY A 92 -34.28 -11.79 -20.35
C GLY A 92 -35.00 -10.48 -20.02
N ALA A 93 -35.66 -10.37 -18.87
CA ALA A 93 -36.26 -9.11 -18.44
C ALA A 93 -35.16 -8.07 -18.16
N GLU A 94 -35.37 -6.85 -18.67
CA GLU A 94 -34.42 -5.75 -18.59
C GLU A 94 -34.94 -4.67 -17.63
N THR A 95 -34.04 -4.06 -16.85
CA THR A 95 -34.36 -2.92 -16.00
C THR A 95 -33.21 -1.92 -16.04
N ILE A 96 -33.53 -0.64 -16.22
CA ILE A 96 -32.55 0.45 -16.30
C ILE A 96 -32.60 1.25 -14.99
N TYR A 97 -31.42 1.56 -14.46
CA TYR A 97 -31.23 2.32 -13.25
C TYR A 97 -30.38 3.56 -13.52
N ASP A 98 -30.79 4.67 -12.94
CA ASP A 98 -29.94 5.85 -12.78
C ASP A 98 -29.09 5.68 -11.52
N LEU A 99 -27.79 5.91 -11.65
CA LEU A 99 -26.80 5.76 -10.59
C LEU A 99 -26.37 7.13 -10.08
N GLU A 100 -26.45 7.29 -8.76
CA GLU A 100 -25.88 8.42 -8.04
C GLU A 100 -24.71 7.90 -7.19
N TYR A 101 -23.48 8.17 -7.63
CA TYR A 101 -22.27 7.78 -6.90
C TYR A 101 -22.02 8.73 -5.73
N ALA A 102 -21.60 8.18 -4.59
CA ALA A 102 -21.05 8.97 -3.49
C ALA A 102 -19.80 9.73 -3.94
N ASP A 103 -19.43 10.79 -3.21
CA ASP A 103 -18.28 11.63 -3.54
C ASP A 103 -16.98 10.81 -3.62
N ASP A 104 -16.80 9.85 -2.71
CA ASP A 104 -15.65 8.95 -2.65
C ASP A 104 -15.66 7.82 -3.68
N LYS A 105 -16.74 7.70 -4.48
CA LYS A 105 -16.97 6.63 -5.45
C LYS A 105 -16.92 5.20 -4.89
N LYS A 106 -17.00 5.02 -3.56
CA LYS A 106 -17.01 3.70 -2.90
C LYS A 106 -18.41 3.11 -2.76
N SER A 107 -19.43 3.91 -3.04
CA SER A 107 -20.81 3.47 -3.07
C SER A 107 -21.62 4.22 -4.12
N PHE A 108 -22.76 3.66 -4.49
CA PHE A 108 -23.71 4.31 -5.37
C PHE A 108 -25.14 3.92 -5.02
N LYS A 109 -26.07 4.83 -5.26
CA LYS A 109 -27.51 4.60 -5.18
C LYS A 109 -28.05 4.33 -6.57
N ALA A 110 -28.64 3.15 -6.78
CA ALA A 110 -29.29 2.76 -8.03
C ALA A 110 -30.80 2.98 -7.93
N THR A 111 -31.36 3.85 -8.76
CA THR A 111 -32.80 4.17 -8.79
C THR A 111 -33.41 3.66 -10.11
N PRO A 112 -34.36 2.71 -10.07
CA PRO A 112 -34.98 2.17 -11.28
C PRO A 112 -35.83 3.22 -12.00
N ARG A 113 -35.67 3.35 -13.32
CA ARG A 113 -36.40 4.31 -14.16
C ARG A 113 -37.89 4.01 -14.29
N GLU A 114 -38.26 2.73 -14.25
CA GLU A 114 -39.65 2.27 -14.40
C GLU A 114 -40.45 2.35 -13.08
N GLY A 115 -39.88 2.98 -12.05
CA GLY A 115 -40.46 3.06 -10.71
C GLY A 115 -40.02 1.89 -9.81
N GLY A 116 -39.80 2.18 -8.53
CA GLY A 116 -39.33 1.20 -7.56
C GLY A 116 -38.47 1.83 -6.46
N THR A 117 -38.06 1.01 -5.50
CA THR A 117 -37.23 1.48 -4.38
C THR A 117 -35.77 1.56 -4.81
N ALA A 118 -35.16 2.73 -4.61
CA ALA A 118 -33.73 2.89 -4.82
C ALA A 118 -32.93 1.98 -3.86
N THR A 119 -31.87 1.36 -4.37
CA THR A 119 -30.99 0.48 -3.59
C THR A 119 -29.59 1.08 -3.54
N THR A 120 -29.03 1.19 -2.34
CA THR A 120 -27.63 1.60 -2.17
C THR A 120 -26.73 0.38 -2.20
N TYR A 121 -25.74 0.42 -3.10
CA TYR A 121 -24.68 -0.58 -3.20
C TYR A 121 -23.36 0.00 -2.71
N ILE A 122 -22.66 -0.76 -1.87
CA ILE A 122 -21.28 -0.48 -1.48
C ILE A 122 -20.36 -1.36 -2.33
N ILE A 123 -19.35 -0.74 -2.95
CA ILE A 123 -18.31 -1.45 -3.70
C ILE A 123 -17.34 -2.05 -2.68
N VAL A 124 -17.39 -3.37 -2.56
CA VAL A 124 -16.65 -4.12 -1.53
C VAL A 124 -15.25 -4.43 -2.00
N SER A 125 -15.16 -4.79 -3.28
CA SER A 125 -13.94 -5.15 -4.01
C SER A 125 -14.23 -5.03 -5.50
N ARG A 126 -13.24 -4.60 -6.26
CA ARG A 126 -13.25 -4.53 -7.73
C ARG A 126 -11.88 -4.99 -8.21
N ASP A 127 -11.80 -5.65 -9.36
CA ASP A 127 -10.60 -5.79 -10.18
C ASP A 127 -11.02 -5.85 -11.65
N GLU A 128 -10.12 -6.27 -12.55
CA GLU A 128 -10.43 -6.40 -13.97
C GLU A 128 -11.51 -7.45 -14.25
N GLU A 129 -11.52 -8.56 -13.51
CA GLU A 129 -12.32 -9.78 -13.76
C GLU A 129 -13.41 -10.04 -12.69
N PHE A 130 -13.39 -9.33 -11.56
CA PHE A 130 -14.21 -9.55 -10.37
C PHE A 130 -14.77 -8.25 -9.78
N LEU A 131 -16.03 -8.29 -9.36
CA LEU A 131 -16.70 -7.19 -8.67
C LEU A 131 -17.56 -7.75 -7.53
N ALA A 132 -17.42 -7.22 -6.32
CA ALA A 132 -18.26 -7.55 -5.19
C ALA A 132 -19.05 -6.31 -4.72
N LEU A 133 -20.37 -6.43 -4.66
CA LEU A 133 -21.28 -5.38 -4.24
C LEU A 133 -22.08 -5.82 -3.01
N LYS A 134 -22.19 -4.96 -2.00
CA LYS A 134 -23.02 -5.18 -0.81
C LYS A 134 -24.28 -4.31 -0.87
N ALA A 135 -25.45 -4.93 -0.67
CA ALA A 135 -26.72 -4.25 -0.46
C ALA A 135 -27.39 -4.85 0.79
N GLY A 136 -27.50 -4.06 1.86
CA GLY A 136 -27.99 -4.57 3.15
C GLY A 136 -27.12 -5.72 3.69
N SER A 137 -27.74 -6.89 3.91
CA SER A 137 -27.08 -8.13 4.36
C SER A 137 -26.66 -9.07 3.23
N ILE A 138 -26.81 -8.65 1.97
CA ILE A 138 -26.54 -9.49 0.80
C ILE A 138 -25.26 -9.00 0.12
N ILE A 139 -24.37 -9.94 -0.20
CA ILE A 139 -23.21 -9.72 -1.07
C ILE A 139 -23.49 -10.38 -2.41
N ARG A 140 -23.29 -9.63 -3.49
CA ARG A 140 -23.36 -10.11 -4.87
C ARG A 140 -21.95 -10.10 -5.46
N GLN A 141 -21.54 -11.24 -6.00
CA GLN A 141 -20.24 -11.40 -6.66
C GLN A 141 -20.46 -11.52 -8.16
N PHE A 142 -19.79 -10.68 -8.92
CA PHE A 142 -19.87 -10.62 -10.36
C PHE A 142 -18.51 -10.86 -11.01
N TYR A 143 -18.55 -11.37 -12.25
CA TYR A 143 -17.36 -11.69 -13.04
C TYR A 143 -17.47 -11.13 -14.46
N LYS A 144 -16.35 -10.87 -15.13
CA LYS A 144 -16.36 -10.38 -16.53
C LYS A 144 -16.87 -11.39 -17.54
N THR A 145 -16.71 -12.67 -17.25
CA THR A 145 -17.15 -13.76 -18.13
C THR A 145 -18.13 -14.67 -17.42
N MET A 146 -19.04 -15.25 -18.19
CA MET A 146 -19.99 -16.25 -17.70
C MET A 146 -19.27 -17.52 -17.24
N ALA A 147 -18.19 -17.92 -17.94
CA ALA A 147 -17.34 -19.03 -17.52
C ALA A 147 -16.65 -18.74 -16.18
N GLY A 148 -16.11 -17.53 -15.98
CA GLY A 148 -15.53 -17.13 -14.69
C GLY A 148 -16.56 -17.11 -13.56
N ALA A 149 -17.80 -16.71 -13.84
CA ALA A 149 -18.90 -16.83 -12.89
C ALA A 149 -19.18 -18.29 -12.53
N HIS A 150 -19.15 -19.19 -13.51
CA HIS A 150 -19.44 -20.62 -13.35
C HIS A 150 -18.32 -21.41 -12.63
N ASP A 151 -17.06 -21.19 -13.01
CA ASP A 151 -15.90 -21.97 -12.56
C ASP A 151 -15.34 -21.51 -11.20
N SER A 152 -15.95 -20.50 -10.59
CA SER A 152 -15.53 -19.91 -9.33
C SER A 152 -15.78 -20.80 -8.09
N GLU A 153 -15.84 -22.12 -8.23
CA GLU A 153 -15.70 -23.07 -7.10
C GLU A 153 -14.39 -22.84 -6.31
N SER A 154 -13.40 -22.16 -6.90
CA SER A 154 -12.21 -21.66 -6.20
C SER A 154 -12.49 -20.55 -5.15
N ALA A 155 -13.70 -19.97 -5.10
CA ALA A 155 -14.15 -19.07 -4.03
C ALA A 155 -14.30 -19.77 -2.67
N VAL A 156 -14.13 -21.09 -2.59
CA VAL A 156 -14.21 -21.89 -1.37
C VAL A 156 -13.05 -21.59 -0.38
N SER A 157 -11.93 -21.01 -0.82
CA SER A 157 -10.89 -20.50 0.09
C SER A 157 -11.09 -19.03 0.50
N PHE A 158 -11.98 -18.32 -0.18
CA PHE A 158 -12.29 -16.93 0.15
C PHE A 158 -13.32 -16.90 1.28
N PRO A 159 -13.24 -15.97 2.25
CA PRO A 159 -14.24 -15.89 3.28
C PRO A 159 -15.60 -15.57 2.63
N THR A 160 -16.43 -16.60 2.46
CA THR A 160 -17.87 -16.55 2.18
C THR A 160 -18.62 -16.01 3.40
N ARG A 161 -18.11 -14.91 3.96
CA ARG A 161 -18.68 -14.24 5.11
C ARG A 161 -19.83 -13.42 4.60
N THR A 162 -21.01 -13.77 5.07
CA THR A 162 -22.30 -13.11 4.82
C THR A 162 -22.34 -11.68 5.35
N THR A 163 -21.30 -11.24 6.05
CA THR A 163 -21.16 -9.90 6.62
C THR A 163 -19.80 -9.33 6.26
N ILE A 164 -19.78 -8.28 5.45
CA ILE A 164 -18.64 -7.36 5.35
C ILE A 164 -18.65 -6.45 6.55
N TYR A 165 -17.50 -6.33 7.19
CA TYR A 165 -17.34 -5.45 8.33
C TYR A 165 -17.22 -4.00 7.87
N THR A 166 -18.12 -3.17 8.38
CA THR A 166 -18.10 -1.71 8.22
C THR A 166 -17.70 -1.02 9.52
N ASP A 167 -17.29 -1.81 10.53
CA ASP A 167 -16.81 -1.37 11.84
C ASP A 167 -15.48 -2.06 12.14
N THR A 168 -14.50 -1.27 12.55
CA THR A 168 -13.15 -1.68 12.91
C THR A 168 -13.12 -2.75 14.01
N THR A 169 -14.08 -2.71 14.93
CA THR A 169 -14.23 -3.70 16.01
C THR A 169 -14.44 -5.13 15.48
N ARG A 170 -15.06 -5.27 14.31
CA ARG A 170 -15.29 -6.58 13.71
C ARG A 170 -14.17 -7.02 12.78
N VAL A 171 -13.47 -6.07 12.14
CA VAL A 171 -12.22 -6.36 11.42
C VAL A 171 -11.13 -6.82 12.39
N TRP A 172 -11.20 -6.44 13.67
CA TRP A 172 -10.33 -7.00 14.72
C TRP A 172 -10.51 -8.49 14.96
N ALA A 173 -11.67 -9.09 14.68
CA ALA A 173 -11.85 -10.54 14.79
C ALA A 173 -11.05 -11.33 13.72
N LEU A 174 -10.53 -10.64 12.70
CA LEU A 174 -9.73 -11.20 11.61
C LEU A 174 -8.22 -11.13 11.87
N LYS A 175 -7.79 -10.50 12.96
CA LYS A 175 -6.37 -10.37 13.28
C LYS A 175 -5.77 -11.73 13.62
N GLY A 176 -4.54 -11.96 13.16
CA GLY A 176 -3.72 -13.11 13.49
C GLY A 176 -2.37 -12.69 14.06
N GLY A 177 -1.50 -13.69 14.29
CA GLY A 177 -0.08 -13.49 14.56
C GLY A 177 0.25 -12.52 15.69
N ALA A 178 -0.50 -12.50 16.79
CA ALA A 178 -0.27 -11.55 17.88
C ALA A 178 1.10 -11.76 18.55
N SER A 179 1.79 -10.66 18.88
CA SER A 179 3.07 -10.68 19.61
C SER A 179 2.93 -10.30 21.08
N HIS A 180 1.71 -10.21 21.60
CA HIS A 180 1.48 -9.82 23.00
C HIS A 180 2.18 -10.76 23.99
N SER A 181 2.69 -10.19 25.08
CA SER A 181 3.27 -10.91 26.20
C SER A 181 2.82 -10.36 27.54
N ASN A 182 2.50 -11.25 28.47
CA ASN A 182 2.19 -10.89 29.86
C ASN A 182 3.44 -10.64 30.70
N THR A 183 4.64 -10.97 30.20
CA THR A 183 5.88 -10.92 31.00
C THR A 183 6.87 -9.85 30.54
N SER A 184 6.75 -9.35 29.30
CA SER A 184 7.56 -8.24 28.81
C SER A 184 6.71 -7.34 27.92
N PRO A 185 6.71 -6.01 28.13
CA PRO A 185 6.01 -5.07 27.26
C PRO A 185 6.61 -5.04 25.84
N MET A 186 7.83 -5.55 25.67
CA MET A 186 8.51 -5.62 24.38
C MET A 186 7.94 -6.71 23.46
N GLY A 187 6.96 -7.49 23.92
CA GLY A 187 6.33 -8.57 23.15
C GLY A 187 6.97 -9.95 23.37
N SER A 188 6.33 -10.97 22.80
CA SER A 188 6.60 -12.40 23.06
C SER A 188 7.97 -12.87 22.61
N HIS A 189 8.55 -12.24 21.59
CA HIS A 189 9.93 -12.52 21.15
C HIS A 189 10.95 -12.16 22.23
N TYR A 190 10.77 -11.02 22.88
CA TYR A 190 11.72 -10.52 23.89
C TYR A 190 11.48 -11.07 25.30
N ALA A 191 10.27 -11.61 25.56
CA ALA A 191 9.87 -12.18 26.84
C ALA A 191 10.76 -13.29 27.41
N LYS A 192 11.59 -13.94 26.57
CA LYS A 192 12.54 -14.99 26.97
C LYS A 192 13.91 -14.46 27.38
N TYR A 193 14.18 -13.18 27.21
CA TYR A 193 15.47 -12.56 27.54
C TYR A 193 15.37 -11.82 28.87
N PRO A 194 16.42 -11.84 29.71
CA PRO A 194 16.43 -11.13 30.98
C PRO A 194 16.51 -9.61 30.77
N ALA A 195 16.24 -8.87 31.84
CA ALA A 195 16.56 -7.45 31.91
C ALA A 195 18.07 -7.22 31.76
N ALA A 196 18.46 -6.02 31.33
CA ALA A 196 19.85 -5.67 31.15
C ALA A 196 20.63 -5.76 32.47
N THR A 197 21.82 -6.36 32.40
CA THR A 197 22.78 -6.30 33.51
C THR A 197 23.47 -4.92 33.54
N GLN A 198 24.06 -4.57 34.68
CA GLN A 198 24.85 -3.34 34.80
C GLN A 198 26.00 -3.28 33.78
N GLU A 199 26.69 -4.40 33.54
CA GLU A 199 27.75 -4.48 32.53
C GLU A 199 27.23 -4.20 31.12
N GLN A 200 26.04 -4.71 30.77
CA GLN A 200 25.41 -4.43 29.49
C GLN A 200 25.03 -2.96 29.35
N ILE A 201 24.48 -2.35 30.41
CA ILE A 201 24.14 -0.92 30.44
C ILE A 201 25.40 -0.07 30.23
N GLU A 202 26.48 -0.37 30.96
CA GLU A 202 27.77 0.32 30.82
C GLU A 202 28.37 0.14 29.42
N TRP A 203 28.28 -1.08 28.86
CA TRP A 203 28.76 -1.37 27.52
C TRP A 203 27.99 -0.61 26.43
N LEU A 204 26.66 -0.50 26.56
CA LEU A 204 25.80 0.27 25.67
C LEU A 204 26.08 1.78 25.76
N ALA A 205 26.34 2.29 26.97
CA ALA A 205 26.63 3.71 27.22
C ALA A 205 28.03 4.16 26.75
N ASP A 206 29.00 3.25 26.58
CA ASP A 206 30.32 3.62 26.05
C ASP A 206 30.31 3.74 24.52
N VAL A 207 30.45 4.97 24.02
CA VAL A 207 30.51 5.33 22.59
C VAL A 207 31.61 4.62 21.81
N LYS A 208 32.68 4.16 22.47
CA LYS A 208 33.81 3.47 21.82
C LYS A 208 33.46 2.03 21.45
N ASN A 209 32.50 1.43 22.14
CA ASN A 209 32.06 0.07 21.86
C ASN A 209 31.29 0.02 20.55
N GLN A 210 31.81 -0.75 19.60
CA GLN A 210 31.17 -1.01 18.31
C GLN A 210 30.43 -2.35 18.35
N PRO A 211 29.32 -2.50 17.60
CA PRO A 211 28.75 -3.83 17.37
C PRO A 211 29.76 -4.73 16.66
N ASP A 212 29.76 -6.01 17.00
CA ASP A 212 30.58 -7.01 16.32
C ASP A 212 30.11 -7.16 14.86
N PRO A 213 30.95 -6.85 13.84
CA PRO A 213 30.58 -7.00 12.43
C PRO A 213 30.15 -8.42 12.06
N THR A 214 30.71 -9.44 12.72
CA THR A 214 30.39 -10.85 12.45
C THR A 214 28.98 -11.21 12.94
N TYR A 215 28.47 -10.51 13.95
CA TYR A 215 27.11 -10.68 14.44
C TYR A 215 26.06 -10.11 13.47
N ILE A 216 26.42 -9.03 12.76
CA ILE A 216 25.54 -8.39 11.76
C ILE A 216 25.57 -9.18 10.45
N ASN A 217 26.72 -9.78 10.11
CA ASN A 217 26.91 -10.69 8.99
C ASN A 217 26.45 -10.13 7.62
N VAL A 218 27.06 -9.01 7.21
CA VAL A 218 26.81 -8.36 5.92
C VAL A 218 28.05 -8.54 5.05
N GLY A 219 27.97 -9.48 4.10
CA GLY A 219 29.13 -9.92 3.31
C GLY A 219 29.88 -8.76 2.63
N GLY A 220 31.19 -8.70 2.81
CA GLY A 220 32.05 -7.68 2.20
C GLY A 220 32.13 -6.34 2.95
N TYR A 221 31.44 -6.19 4.08
CA TYR A 221 31.48 -4.99 4.93
C TYR A 221 32.08 -5.33 6.30
N ASP A 222 33.33 -4.93 6.53
CA ASP A 222 34.15 -5.43 7.64
C ASP A 222 34.84 -4.33 8.47
N ARG A 223 34.70 -3.06 8.07
CA ARG A 223 35.42 -1.93 8.70
C ARG A 223 34.49 -0.81 9.15
N PHE A 224 34.67 -0.34 10.38
CA PHE A 224 34.03 0.86 10.88
C PHE A 224 34.81 2.12 10.45
N THR A 225 34.26 2.87 9.50
CA THR A 225 34.87 4.08 8.92
C THR A 225 34.07 5.33 9.28
N ALA A 226 34.75 6.37 9.75
CA ALA A 226 34.09 7.64 10.09
C ALA A 226 33.41 8.26 8.85
N LYS A 227 32.17 8.71 9.02
CA LYS A 227 31.38 9.41 8.00
C LYS A 227 30.76 10.69 8.55
N ASN A 228 30.41 11.62 7.66
CA ASN A 228 29.68 12.82 8.04
C ASN A 228 28.21 12.47 8.25
N ILE A 229 27.63 12.91 9.36
CA ILE A 229 26.22 12.70 9.71
C ILE A 229 25.50 14.04 9.69
N ASN A 230 24.47 14.15 8.85
CA ASN A 230 23.50 15.23 8.89
C ASN A 230 22.19 14.66 9.43
N LEU A 231 21.92 14.85 10.73
CA LEU A 231 20.81 14.17 11.41
C LEU A 231 19.46 14.41 10.73
N TYR A 232 19.16 15.63 10.29
CA TYR A 232 17.86 15.99 9.74
C TYR A 232 18.04 16.77 8.42
N PRO A 233 18.35 16.07 7.31
CA PRO A 233 18.81 16.71 6.09
C PRO A 233 17.67 17.31 5.24
N LEU A 234 16.44 16.83 5.44
CA LEU A 234 15.27 17.16 4.63
C LEU A 234 14.21 17.90 5.47
N ASP A 235 13.16 18.36 4.79
CA ASP A 235 11.95 18.97 5.36
C ASP A 235 12.21 19.97 6.50
N ASN A 236 13.05 20.97 6.25
CA ASN A 236 13.42 22.00 7.23
C ASN A 236 13.91 21.45 8.58
N GLY A 237 14.60 20.29 8.56
CA GLY A 237 15.12 19.64 9.76
C GLY A 237 14.13 18.70 10.44
N ASN A 238 13.08 18.24 9.76
CA ASN A 238 12.20 17.18 10.24
C ASN A 238 12.59 15.82 9.66
N PRO A 239 12.62 14.75 10.48
CA PRO A 239 12.63 13.38 9.97
C PRO A 239 11.51 13.15 8.96
N THR A 240 11.85 12.59 7.81
CA THR A 240 10.90 12.22 6.76
C THR A 240 11.16 10.80 6.27
N PRO A 241 10.15 10.06 5.78
CA PRO A 241 10.36 8.73 5.19
C PRO A 241 11.47 8.67 4.14
N ALA A 242 11.68 9.73 3.36
CA ALA A 242 12.75 9.83 2.35
C ALA A 242 14.18 9.78 2.93
N ASP A 243 14.34 9.97 4.25
CA ASP A 243 15.61 9.79 4.96
C ASP A 243 16.01 8.32 5.10
N VAL A 244 15.09 7.39 4.82
CA VAL A 244 15.26 5.96 5.07
C VAL A 244 15.30 5.22 3.73
N ASN A 245 16.51 4.94 3.25
CA ASN A 245 16.78 4.18 2.04
C ASN A 245 17.73 3.01 2.39
N GLN A 246 17.19 1.79 2.35
CA GLN A 246 17.88 0.57 2.71
C GLN A 246 19.02 0.27 1.73
N HIS A 247 20.12 -0.23 2.27
CA HIS A 247 21.31 -0.63 1.52
C HIS A 247 21.57 -2.13 1.66
N ALA A 248 22.78 -2.55 2.06
CA ALA A 248 23.23 -3.94 1.96
C ALA A 248 22.73 -4.85 3.10
N ILE A 249 22.14 -4.29 4.16
CA ILE A 249 21.57 -5.06 5.26
C ILE A 249 20.14 -5.46 4.89
N GLY A 250 19.79 -6.74 5.04
CA GLY A 250 18.46 -7.28 4.76
C GLY A 250 17.39 -6.93 5.80
N ASP A 251 17.35 -5.72 6.33
CA ASP A 251 16.53 -5.26 7.46
C ASP A 251 15.32 -4.39 7.05
N CYS A 252 14.68 -4.73 5.93
CA CYS A 252 13.61 -3.94 5.33
C CYS A 252 12.47 -3.59 6.31
N CYS A 253 12.11 -4.50 7.22
CA CYS A 253 11.13 -4.22 8.27
C CYS A 253 11.56 -3.07 9.19
N MET A 254 12.83 -3.02 9.60
CA MET A 254 13.35 -1.91 10.42
C MET A 254 13.29 -0.60 9.63
N CYS A 255 13.73 -0.61 8.37
CA CYS A 255 13.62 0.58 7.53
C CYS A 255 12.15 1.04 7.36
N ALA A 256 11.21 0.11 7.17
CA ALA A 256 9.79 0.44 7.11
C ALA A 256 9.23 0.97 8.44
N VAL A 257 9.68 0.45 9.59
CA VAL A 257 9.37 0.98 10.92
C VAL A 257 9.88 2.42 11.06
N PHE A 258 11.13 2.69 10.67
CA PHE A 258 11.71 4.04 10.75
C PHE A 258 10.96 5.02 9.85
N ALA A 259 10.64 4.63 8.61
CA ALA A 259 9.83 5.46 7.73
C ALA A 259 8.40 5.68 8.30
N SER A 260 7.80 4.68 8.93
CA SER A 260 6.50 4.82 9.63
C SER A 260 6.58 5.81 10.80
N LEU A 261 7.65 5.73 11.61
CA LEU A 261 7.92 6.69 12.68
C LEU A 261 8.14 8.10 12.13
N ALA A 262 8.87 8.27 11.02
CA ALA A 262 9.08 9.58 10.43
C ALA A 262 7.78 10.19 9.88
N TYR A 263 6.91 9.35 9.32
CA TYR A 263 5.60 9.77 8.83
C TYR A 263 4.65 10.19 9.96
N ILE A 264 4.59 9.41 11.04
CA ILE A 264 3.59 9.57 12.11
C ILE A 264 4.11 10.40 13.30
N TYR A 265 5.38 10.24 13.63
CA TYR A 265 6.04 10.67 14.88
C TYR A 265 7.43 11.33 14.67
N PRO A 266 7.59 12.32 13.78
CA PRO A 266 8.91 12.93 13.53
C PRO A 266 9.53 13.57 14.79
N ASP A 267 8.70 14.14 15.68
CA ASP A 267 9.18 14.73 16.93
C ASP A 267 9.62 13.68 17.97
N PHE A 268 9.07 12.46 17.91
CA PHE A 268 9.55 11.36 18.74
C PHE A 268 10.98 11.00 18.40
N ILE A 269 11.30 10.87 17.11
CA ILE A 269 12.67 10.59 16.61
C ILE A 269 13.65 11.64 17.14
N LYS A 270 13.27 12.94 17.09
CA LYS A 270 14.08 14.02 17.67
C LYS A 270 14.24 13.87 19.19
N SER A 271 13.19 13.46 19.89
CA SER A 271 13.19 13.34 21.35
C SER A 271 14.10 12.22 21.88
N ILE A 272 14.30 11.15 21.10
CA ILE A 272 15.10 9.98 21.51
C ILE A 272 16.57 10.09 21.08
N ILE A 273 16.93 10.99 20.17
CA ILE A 273 18.33 11.17 19.72
C ILE A 273 18.92 12.44 20.33
N THR A 274 19.97 12.29 21.11
CA THR A 274 20.77 13.41 21.63
C THR A 274 22.14 13.44 20.95
N ARG A 275 22.48 14.55 20.30
CA ARG A 275 23.84 14.78 19.79
C ARG A 275 24.74 15.27 20.93
N VAL A 276 25.76 14.48 21.27
CA VAL A 276 26.72 14.81 22.35
C VAL A 276 27.92 15.57 21.78
N SER A 277 28.34 15.24 20.56
CA SER A 277 29.43 15.92 19.86
C SER A 277 29.18 15.91 18.33
N SER A 278 30.13 16.43 17.55
CA SER A 278 30.05 16.32 16.09
C SER A 278 30.04 14.86 15.60
N THR A 279 30.59 13.93 16.37
CA THR A 279 30.81 12.52 15.99
C THR A 279 30.13 11.52 16.91
N SER A 280 29.42 11.95 17.96
CA SER A 280 28.84 11.05 18.98
C SER A 280 27.39 11.39 19.31
N PHE A 281 26.58 10.34 19.48
CA PHE A 281 25.13 10.41 19.66
C PHE A 281 24.70 9.43 20.74
N ILE A 282 23.64 9.76 21.46
CA ILE A 282 22.93 8.86 22.38
C ILE A 282 21.53 8.65 21.83
N VAL A 283 21.09 7.40 21.77
CA VAL A 283 19.72 7.01 21.42
C VAL A 283 19.07 6.40 22.64
N LYS A 284 17.93 6.95 23.08
CA LYS A 284 17.10 6.39 24.14
C LYS A 284 16.37 5.17 23.60
N MET A 285 16.51 4.05 24.29
CA MET A 285 15.99 2.74 23.90
C MET A 285 15.46 1.99 25.13
N TYR A 286 14.99 0.78 24.92
CA TYR A 286 14.49 -0.11 25.97
C TYR A 286 15.22 -1.46 25.92
N ASP A 287 15.55 -2.03 27.08
CA ASP A 287 16.08 -3.39 27.19
C ASP A 287 15.00 -4.45 26.85
N PRO A 288 15.34 -5.75 26.76
CA PRO A 288 14.37 -6.79 26.41
C PRO A 288 13.16 -6.92 27.37
N MET A 289 13.24 -6.34 28.58
CA MET A 289 12.16 -6.33 29.57
C MET A 289 11.43 -4.98 29.65
N GLY A 290 11.75 -4.04 28.76
CA GLY A 290 11.10 -2.72 28.69
C GLY A 290 11.65 -1.70 29.67
N ASN A 291 12.84 -1.92 30.25
CA ASN A 291 13.49 -0.90 31.07
C ASN A 291 14.23 0.10 30.16
N PRO A 292 14.17 1.42 30.42
CA PRO A 292 14.90 2.39 29.63
C PRO A 292 16.42 2.18 29.71
N VAL A 293 17.09 2.29 28.57
CA VAL A 293 18.55 2.24 28.43
C VAL A 293 19.02 3.29 27.42
N ASP A 294 20.21 3.86 27.65
CA ASP A 294 20.86 4.76 26.71
C ASP A 294 21.89 3.99 25.86
N VAL A 295 21.80 4.13 24.54
CA VAL A 295 22.75 3.51 23.61
C VAL A 295 23.58 4.59 22.93
N ALA A 296 24.86 4.66 23.29
CA ALA A 296 25.80 5.63 22.71
C ALA A 296 26.50 5.05 21.47
N VAL A 297 26.54 5.81 20.38
CA VAL A 297 27.19 5.44 19.11
C VAL A 297 28.00 6.60 18.52
N ASP A 298 29.11 6.28 17.86
CA ASP A 298 29.85 7.26 17.05
C ASP A 298 29.46 7.24 15.57
N ASN A 299 30.03 8.16 14.80
CA ASN A 299 29.83 8.31 13.36
C ASN A 299 30.59 7.31 12.48
N LYS A 300 31.15 6.22 13.05
CA LYS A 300 31.81 5.19 12.24
C LYS A 300 30.79 4.19 11.72
N LEU A 301 30.75 4.00 10.41
CA LEU A 301 29.80 3.12 9.74
C LEU A 301 30.51 1.88 9.18
N LEU A 302 29.82 0.75 9.14
CA LEU A 302 30.29 -0.50 8.57
C LEU A 302 30.34 -0.38 7.05
N CYS A 303 31.55 -0.29 6.50
CA CYS A 303 31.79 -0.04 5.09
C CYS A 303 32.62 -1.17 4.44
N ASN A 304 32.62 -1.21 3.11
CA ASN A 304 33.42 -2.13 2.32
C ASN A 304 34.76 -1.50 1.90
N SER A 305 35.57 -2.24 1.15
CA SER A 305 36.87 -1.77 0.64
C SER A 305 36.80 -0.57 -0.29
N SER A 306 35.70 -0.42 -1.02
CA SER A 306 35.43 0.69 -1.92
C SER A 306 34.86 1.93 -1.19
N GLY A 307 34.63 1.84 0.12
CA GLY A 307 34.13 2.95 0.95
C GLY A 307 32.62 3.12 0.98
N GLY A 308 31.86 2.26 0.29
CA GLY A 308 30.40 2.17 0.40
C GLY A 308 30.00 1.53 1.73
N CYS A 309 28.88 1.96 2.32
CA CYS A 309 28.47 1.50 3.65
C CYS A 309 27.20 0.67 3.58
N ALA A 310 27.11 -0.32 4.48
CA ALA A 310 26.03 -1.30 4.49
C ALA A 310 24.72 -0.70 4.99
N GLN A 311 24.85 0.23 5.93
CA GLN A 311 23.80 0.86 6.71
C GLN A 311 22.93 1.82 5.90
N VAL A 312 21.68 1.99 6.32
CA VAL A 312 20.67 2.89 5.78
C VAL A 312 21.20 4.33 5.63
N SER A 313 20.76 5.02 4.58
CA SER A 313 21.02 6.45 4.39
C SER A 313 19.85 7.17 3.72
N GLY A 314 19.89 8.50 3.74
CA GLY A 314 18.95 9.35 3.01
C GLY A 314 19.27 9.44 1.52
N LYS A 315 18.54 10.31 0.83
CA LYS A 315 18.84 10.67 -0.57
C LYS A 315 20.29 11.15 -0.71
N ASN A 316 20.91 10.88 -1.87
CA ASN A 316 22.34 11.15 -2.14
C ASN A 316 23.34 10.44 -1.21
N GLY A 317 22.94 9.36 -0.54
CA GLY A 317 23.85 8.69 0.40
C GLY A 317 24.10 9.50 1.68
N VAL A 318 23.23 10.47 2.01
CA VAL A 318 23.39 11.32 3.20
C VAL A 318 23.06 10.51 4.45
N PHE A 319 24.07 10.20 5.25
CA PHE A 319 23.86 9.56 6.55
C PHE A 319 23.20 10.52 7.55
N ASN A 320 22.18 10.03 8.25
CA ASN A 320 21.24 10.86 9.01
C ASN A 320 20.76 10.18 10.29
N TRP A 321 19.64 10.65 10.86
CA TRP A 321 19.02 10.07 12.05
C TRP A 321 18.75 8.55 11.93
N ALA A 322 18.32 8.08 10.76
CA ALA A 322 18.01 6.67 10.53
C ALA A 322 19.26 5.81 10.60
N THR A 323 20.38 6.30 10.05
CA THR A 323 21.70 5.65 10.14
C THR A 323 22.16 5.49 11.59
N ILE A 324 21.93 6.52 12.42
CA ILE A 324 22.27 6.49 13.85
C ILE A 324 21.39 5.50 14.61
N MET A 325 20.08 5.48 14.34
CA MET A 325 19.15 4.54 14.98
C MET A 325 19.45 3.08 14.57
N GLU A 326 19.70 2.81 13.29
CA GLU A 326 20.09 1.47 12.83
C GLU A 326 21.38 1.01 13.52
N LYS A 327 22.39 1.88 13.61
CA LYS A 327 23.63 1.56 14.34
C LYS A 327 23.38 1.29 15.82
N ALA A 328 22.52 2.06 16.47
CA ALA A 328 22.14 1.83 17.86
C ALA A 328 21.46 0.47 18.02
N LEU A 329 20.58 0.09 17.09
CA LEU A 329 19.95 -1.24 17.07
C LEU A 329 20.96 -2.36 16.83
N MET A 330 21.91 -2.20 15.91
CA MET A 330 23.02 -3.15 15.73
C MET A 330 23.77 -3.39 17.04
N LYS A 331 24.10 -2.31 17.76
CA LYS A 331 24.79 -2.36 19.06
C LYS A 331 23.92 -3.05 20.12
N TRP A 332 22.63 -2.70 20.19
CA TRP A 332 21.65 -3.28 21.10
C TRP A 332 21.49 -4.79 20.89
N LEU A 333 21.26 -5.24 19.65
CA LEU A 333 21.13 -6.65 19.29
C LEU A 333 22.41 -7.44 19.62
N CYS A 334 23.58 -6.84 19.36
CA CYS A 334 24.86 -7.45 19.68
C CYS A 334 25.08 -7.59 21.20
N CYS A 335 24.60 -6.66 22.01
CA CYS A 335 24.72 -6.70 23.47
C CYS A 335 23.82 -7.78 24.10
N PHE A 336 22.55 -7.84 23.67
CA PHE A 336 21.55 -8.73 24.26
C PHE A 336 21.44 -10.09 23.57
N LYS A 337 22.07 -10.27 22.40
CA LYS A 337 22.07 -11.50 21.61
C LYS A 337 20.66 -11.99 21.25
N THR A 338 19.79 -11.07 20.86
CA THR A 338 18.35 -11.33 20.63
C THR A 338 17.99 -11.66 19.17
N GLY A 339 18.98 -11.81 18.30
CA GLY A 339 18.78 -12.11 16.87
C GLY A 339 19.61 -11.21 15.95
N GLY A 340 19.60 -11.52 14.66
CA GLY A 340 20.27 -10.72 13.64
C GLY A 340 19.44 -9.51 13.18
N LEU A 341 20.10 -8.50 12.62
CA LEU A 341 19.45 -7.35 12.01
C LEU A 341 18.86 -7.71 10.63
N GLY A 342 19.57 -8.50 9.83
CA GLY A 342 19.05 -9.04 8.57
C GLY A 342 17.87 -9.99 8.83
N GLY A 343 16.73 -9.73 8.18
CA GLY A 343 15.49 -10.47 8.36
C GLY A 343 14.75 -10.16 9.66
N ILE A 344 15.09 -9.07 10.37
CA ILE A 344 14.38 -8.67 11.58
C ILE A 344 12.89 -8.45 11.28
N GLY A 345 12.00 -8.95 12.16
CA GLY A 345 10.56 -8.73 12.07
C GLY A 345 10.17 -7.32 12.50
N THR A 346 9.06 -6.79 11.96
CA THR A 346 8.55 -5.45 12.32
C THR A 346 8.24 -5.36 13.82
N GLU A 347 7.62 -6.40 14.38
CA GLU A 347 7.33 -6.57 15.81
C GLU A 347 8.58 -6.71 16.69
N HIS A 348 9.78 -6.84 16.10
CA HIS A 348 11.06 -6.88 16.81
C HIS A 348 11.86 -5.58 16.60
N ALA A 349 11.69 -4.91 15.46
CA ALA A 349 12.44 -3.69 15.15
C ALA A 349 11.89 -2.43 15.87
N ALA A 350 10.57 -2.34 16.08
CA ALA A 350 9.95 -1.19 16.74
C ALA A 350 10.19 -1.12 18.27
N PRO A 351 9.98 -2.23 19.04
CA PRO A 351 10.00 -2.17 20.50
C PRO A 351 11.28 -1.63 21.13
N PRO A 352 12.50 -1.93 20.62
CA PRO A 352 13.74 -1.35 21.15
C PRO A 352 13.73 0.17 21.24
N PHE A 353 12.92 0.86 20.41
CA PHE A 353 12.79 2.31 20.45
C PHE A 353 11.52 2.77 21.18
N THR A 354 10.41 2.03 21.09
CA THR A 354 9.11 2.45 21.61
C THR A 354 8.76 1.90 22.98
N GLY A 355 9.42 0.84 23.42
CA GLY A 355 9.13 0.14 24.68
C GLY A 355 7.88 -0.75 24.63
N ASP A 356 7.30 -0.94 23.45
CA ASP A 356 6.05 -1.66 23.25
C ASP A 356 6.12 -2.54 22.00
N GLY A 357 5.94 -3.84 22.17
CA GLY A 357 5.89 -4.83 21.10
C GLY A 357 4.58 -5.56 20.99
N ASP A 358 3.50 -5.03 21.56
CA ASP A 358 2.16 -5.49 21.24
C ASP A 358 1.87 -5.19 19.77
N SER A 359 1.57 -6.25 19.03
CA SER A 359 1.27 -6.17 17.61
C SER A 359 0.34 -7.28 17.18
N TRP A 360 -0.22 -7.13 15.98
CA TRP A 360 -0.96 -8.18 15.29
C TRP A 360 -0.77 -8.06 13.78
N SER A 361 -1.19 -9.09 13.06
CA SER A 361 -1.09 -9.14 11.61
C SER A 361 -2.41 -9.48 10.93
N TYR A 362 -2.45 -9.17 9.63
CA TYR A 362 -3.45 -9.66 8.69
C TYR A 362 -2.71 -10.40 7.58
N SER A 363 -3.08 -11.65 7.33
CA SER A 363 -2.49 -12.45 6.26
C SER A 363 -3.10 -12.11 4.89
N PRO A 364 -2.38 -12.36 3.79
CA PRO A 364 -2.88 -12.12 2.45
C PRO A 364 -4.20 -12.86 2.20
N GLY A 365 -5.13 -12.19 1.52
CA GLY A 365 -6.42 -12.72 1.10
C GLY A 365 -7.46 -12.94 2.21
N ASN A 366 -7.16 -12.55 3.45
CA ASN A 366 -8.12 -12.64 4.55
C ASN A 366 -9.12 -11.47 4.61
N LEU A 367 -8.80 -10.33 3.98
CA LEU A 367 -9.59 -9.10 4.01
C LEU A 367 -10.14 -8.75 2.63
N TYR A 368 -11.37 -8.25 2.58
CA TYR A 368 -11.87 -7.54 1.39
C TYR A 368 -11.14 -6.21 1.21
N ASN A 369 -11.11 -5.65 -0.01
CA ASN A 369 -10.49 -4.36 -0.31
C ASN A 369 -10.97 -3.25 0.66
N SER A 370 -12.29 -3.14 0.85
CA SER A 370 -12.89 -2.19 1.80
C SER A 370 -12.47 -2.41 3.26
N GLU A 371 -12.34 -3.67 3.70
CA GLU A 371 -11.86 -4.00 5.04
C GLU A 371 -10.37 -3.67 5.20
N LEU A 372 -9.56 -3.93 4.16
CA LEU A 372 -8.15 -3.56 4.12
C LEU A 372 -7.98 -2.04 4.25
N THR A 373 -8.75 -1.25 3.49
CA THR A 373 -8.78 0.21 3.63
C THR A 373 -9.17 0.63 5.05
N MET A 374 -10.17 -0.03 5.66
CA MET A 374 -10.55 0.27 7.04
C MET A 374 -9.44 -0.07 8.05
N VAL A 375 -8.70 -1.16 7.84
CA VAL A 375 -7.52 -1.49 8.68
C VAL A 375 -6.48 -0.39 8.57
N VAL A 376 -6.17 0.06 7.35
CA VAL A 376 -5.19 1.13 7.12
C VAL A 376 -5.63 2.42 7.81
N ASP A 377 -6.89 2.84 7.61
CA ASP A 377 -7.42 4.05 8.23
C ASP A 377 -7.40 3.95 9.76
N TYR A 378 -7.85 2.81 10.32
CA TYR A 378 -7.80 2.57 11.76
C TYR A 378 -6.37 2.65 12.29
N ALA A 379 -5.42 1.98 11.63
CA ALA A 379 -4.04 1.90 12.06
C ALA A 379 -3.41 3.30 12.09
N LEU A 380 -3.49 4.05 10.99
CA LEU A 380 -2.92 5.40 10.89
C LEU A 380 -3.62 6.39 11.82
N LYS A 381 -4.95 6.32 11.94
CA LYS A 381 -5.74 7.17 12.86
C LYS A 381 -5.44 6.88 14.32
N ASN A 382 -5.09 5.66 14.70
CA ASN A 382 -4.67 5.32 16.07
C ASN A 382 -3.15 5.40 16.25
N GLY A 383 -2.41 5.85 15.22
CA GLY A 383 -0.97 6.03 15.30
C GLY A 383 -0.18 4.73 15.39
N MET A 384 -0.73 3.61 14.91
CA MET A 384 0.00 2.36 14.86
C MET A 384 1.17 2.43 13.89
N ILE A 385 2.31 1.87 14.28
CA ILE A 385 3.44 1.66 13.38
C ILE A 385 3.02 0.57 12.39
N SER A 386 2.84 0.97 11.14
CA SER A 386 2.11 0.19 10.14
C SER A 386 3.04 -0.20 9.00
N VAL A 387 3.35 -1.50 8.93
CA VAL A 387 4.20 -2.09 7.89
C VAL A 387 3.40 -3.15 7.16
N GLY A 388 3.51 -3.19 5.83
CA GLY A 388 2.90 -4.21 5.01
C GLY A 388 3.89 -4.94 4.13
N GLY A 389 3.42 -6.01 3.51
CA GLY A 389 4.17 -6.82 2.56
C GLY A 389 3.29 -7.28 1.41
N PHE A 390 3.91 -7.95 0.44
CA PHE A 390 3.20 -8.65 -0.61
C PHE A 390 3.69 -10.10 -0.67
N ASN A 391 2.77 -11.06 -0.77
CA ASN A 391 3.14 -12.45 -1.02
C ASN A 391 3.46 -12.73 -2.50
N LYS A 392 3.26 -11.74 -3.38
CA LYS A 392 3.54 -11.81 -4.82
C LYS A 392 4.24 -10.53 -5.30
N GLY A 393 5.34 -10.72 -6.04
CA GLY A 393 6.09 -9.63 -6.70
C GLY A 393 5.65 -9.42 -8.14
N GLY A 394 6.08 -8.31 -8.75
CA GLY A 394 5.82 -7.99 -10.16
C GLY A 394 4.42 -7.45 -10.46
N ILE A 395 3.67 -7.03 -9.44
CA ILE A 395 2.37 -6.39 -9.63
C ILE A 395 2.59 -4.89 -9.76
N VAL A 396 2.16 -4.30 -10.88
CA VAL A 396 2.28 -2.86 -11.13
C VAL A 396 1.32 -2.09 -10.23
N CYS A 397 1.86 -1.15 -9.45
CA CYS A 397 1.15 -0.28 -8.50
C CYS A 397 1.60 1.17 -8.73
N GLY A 398 0.88 1.89 -9.61
CA GLY A 398 1.35 3.18 -10.12
C GLY A 398 2.47 2.96 -11.14
N THR A 399 3.65 3.50 -10.90
CA THR A 399 4.82 3.33 -11.78
C THR A 399 5.80 2.28 -11.29
N LEU A 400 5.55 1.61 -10.16
CA LEU A 400 6.47 0.66 -9.54
C LEU A 400 5.83 -0.73 -9.43
N GLU A 401 6.67 -1.75 -9.33
CA GLU A 401 6.22 -3.12 -9.07
C GLU A 401 6.37 -3.53 -7.61
N THR A 402 5.52 -4.45 -7.17
CA THR A 402 5.64 -5.10 -5.86
C THR A 402 6.86 -6.01 -5.79
N VAL A 403 7.40 -6.19 -4.58
CA VAL A 403 8.49 -7.13 -4.30
C VAL A 403 8.00 -8.12 -3.25
N THR A 404 8.08 -9.41 -3.56
CA THR A 404 7.65 -10.46 -2.63
C THR A 404 8.63 -10.61 -1.47
N GLY A 405 8.13 -10.86 -0.27
CA GLY A 405 8.95 -11.05 0.94
C GLY A 405 9.69 -9.78 1.38
N HIS A 406 9.20 -8.61 0.99
CA HIS A 406 9.78 -7.31 1.31
C HIS A 406 8.78 -6.45 2.10
N ALA A 407 9.29 -5.63 3.02
CA ALA A 407 8.48 -4.78 3.88
C ALA A 407 8.32 -3.38 3.28
N PHE A 408 7.12 -2.80 3.43
CA PHE A 408 6.75 -1.49 2.93
C PHE A 408 6.08 -0.69 4.04
N THR A 409 6.30 0.62 4.07
CA THR A 409 5.61 1.51 5.02
C THR A 409 4.20 1.82 4.53
N VAL A 410 3.19 1.62 5.35
CA VAL A 410 1.79 1.96 5.01
C VAL A 410 1.52 3.44 5.27
N MET A 411 0.89 4.13 4.32
CA MET A 411 0.67 5.58 4.34
C MET A 411 -0.67 5.95 3.69
N TYR A 412 -1.22 7.13 4.02
CA TYR A 412 -2.27 7.69 3.18
C TYR A 412 -1.70 8.10 1.81
N THR A 413 -2.49 7.88 0.77
CA THR A 413 -2.14 8.35 -0.57
C THR A 413 -2.35 9.85 -0.72
N ARG A 414 -1.56 10.47 -1.59
CA ARG A 414 -1.76 11.85 -2.04
C ARG A 414 -2.87 11.99 -3.11
N TYR A 415 -3.36 10.87 -3.66
CA TYR A 415 -4.42 10.84 -4.66
C TYR A 415 -5.62 10.00 -4.19
N PRO A 416 -6.33 10.42 -3.13
CA PRO A 416 -7.42 9.65 -2.52
C PRO A 416 -8.61 9.40 -3.46
N ASP A 417 -8.76 10.20 -4.52
CA ASP A 417 -9.79 10.00 -5.55
C ASP A 417 -9.48 8.82 -6.51
N LYS A 418 -8.24 8.31 -6.48
CA LYS A 418 -7.75 7.27 -7.39
C LYS A 418 -7.27 6.01 -6.68
N TYR A 419 -6.67 6.16 -5.50
CA TYR A 419 -6.04 5.07 -4.77
C TYR A 419 -6.58 5.00 -3.34
N GLU A 420 -6.53 3.80 -2.75
CA GLU A 420 -7.05 3.56 -1.40
C GLU A 420 -6.06 3.99 -0.33
N PHE A 421 -4.77 3.71 -0.56
CA PHE A 421 -3.65 4.08 0.28
C PHE A 421 -2.34 3.90 -0.51
N SER A 422 -1.20 4.22 0.10
CA SER A 422 0.11 3.98 -0.50
C SER A 422 0.97 3.10 0.38
N MET A 423 1.90 2.39 -0.24
CA MET A 423 2.92 1.59 0.44
C MET A 423 4.30 2.03 -0.06
N ARG A 424 5.17 2.52 0.82
CA ARG A 424 6.52 2.96 0.43
C ARG A 424 7.53 1.85 0.59
N ASN A 425 8.17 1.47 -0.51
CA ASN A 425 9.34 0.61 -0.55
C ASN A 425 10.53 1.34 0.10
N PRO A 426 11.11 0.82 1.20
CA PRO A 426 12.23 1.45 1.89
C PRO A 426 13.53 1.46 1.08
N TRP A 427 13.59 0.90 -0.13
CA TRP A 427 14.67 1.16 -1.08
C TRP A 427 14.68 2.60 -1.58
N GLY A 428 13.52 3.27 -1.56
CA GLY A 428 13.34 4.67 -1.92
C GLY A 428 13.94 5.01 -3.27
N VAL A 429 13.82 4.11 -4.25
CA VAL A 429 14.36 4.33 -5.59
C VAL A 429 13.66 5.49 -6.29
N THR A 430 14.43 6.20 -7.12
CA THR A 430 13.99 7.26 -8.04
C THR A 430 13.29 8.46 -7.39
N ASP A 431 12.69 9.31 -8.23
CA ASP A 431 11.97 10.54 -7.89
C ASP A 431 10.58 10.30 -7.29
N VAL A 432 10.02 9.09 -7.45
CA VAL A 432 8.78 8.64 -6.78
C VAL A 432 9.02 8.10 -5.37
N ASP A 433 10.29 8.05 -4.91
CA ASP A 433 10.68 7.67 -3.56
C ASP A 433 10.17 6.28 -3.13
N GLY A 434 10.13 5.33 -4.06
CA GLY A 434 9.65 3.97 -3.79
C GLY A 434 8.15 3.88 -3.44
N VAL A 435 7.33 4.90 -3.70
CA VAL A 435 5.91 4.89 -3.35
C VAL A 435 5.10 4.07 -4.36
N LEU A 436 4.46 3.00 -3.88
CA LEU A 436 3.47 2.22 -4.60
C LEU A 436 2.08 2.77 -4.28
N GLU A 437 1.34 3.16 -5.30
CA GLU A 437 -0.04 3.63 -5.16
C GLU A 437 -1.02 2.45 -5.27
N ILE A 438 -1.73 2.14 -4.19
CA ILE A 438 -2.56 0.93 -4.09
C ILE A 438 -3.97 1.24 -4.58
N ALA A 439 -4.26 0.80 -5.80
CA ALA A 439 -5.59 0.88 -6.38
C ALA A 439 -6.57 -0.05 -5.64
N ASN A 440 -7.87 0.26 -5.75
CA ASN A 440 -8.93 -0.64 -5.32
C ASN A 440 -9.09 -1.80 -6.32
N THR A 441 -8.03 -2.60 -6.44
CA THR A 441 -7.96 -3.80 -7.26
C THR A 441 -7.64 -5.00 -6.37
N ARG A 442 -8.44 -6.04 -6.50
CA ARG A 442 -8.23 -7.29 -5.76
C ARG A 442 -6.95 -8.02 -6.19
N THR A 443 -6.53 -7.92 -7.46
CA THR A 443 -5.23 -8.45 -7.93
C THR A 443 -4.08 -8.01 -7.04
N THR A 444 -4.08 -6.74 -6.62
CA THR A 444 -3.07 -6.18 -5.72
C THR A 444 -3.43 -6.44 -4.27
N MET A 445 -4.61 -5.99 -3.82
CA MET A 445 -4.98 -5.99 -2.39
C MET A 445 -5.05 -7.40 -1.77
N ASN A 446 -5.38 -8.43 -2.55
CA ASN A 446 -5.41 -9.82 -2.07
C ASN A 446 -4.02 -10.37 -1.73
N THR A 447 -2.96 -9.74 -2.21
CA THR A 447 -1.58 -10.17 -1.96
C THR A 447 -0.95 -9.48 -0.75
N ILE A 448 -1.62 -8.47 -0.19
CA ILE A 448 -1.11 -7.64 0.90
C ILE A 448 -1.26 -8.35 2.24
N ASP A 449 -0.17 -8.37 3.01
CA ASP A 449 -0.19 -8.62 4.45
C ASP A 449 0.18 -7.36 5.23
N PHE A 450 -0.24 -7.31 6.50
CA PHE A 450 0.12 -6.23 7.41
C PHE A 450 0.66 -6.75 8.73
N ARG A 451 1.60 -6.01 9.31
CA ARG A 451 1.99 -6.04 10.72
C ARG A 451 1.77 -4.64 11.31
N LEU A 452 0.91 -4.56 12.33
CA LEU A 452 0.58 -3.32 13.02
C LEU A 452 1.08 -3.39 14.46
N VAL A 453 1.99 -2.49 14.84
CA VAL A 453 2.61 -2.44 16.17
C VAL A 453 2.10 -1.21 16.93
N MET A 454 1.87 -1.38 18.23
CA MET A 454 1.50 -0.28 19.11
C MET A 454 2.63 0.76 19.20
N PRO A 455 2.32 2.06 19.30
CA PRO A 455 3.33 3.12 19.26
C PRO A 455 4.15 3.26 20.54
N GLY A 456 3.71 2.68 21.67
CA GLY A 456 4.39 2.81 22.97
C GLY A 456 4.72 4.27 23.32
N ALA A 457 5.97 4.52 23.67
CA ALA A 457 6.49 5.84 24.02
C ALA A 457 6.37 6.91 22.92
N ALA A 458 6.14 6.52 21.65
CA ALA A 458 5.92 7.46 20.56
C ALA A 458 4.52 8.09 20.59
N ALA A 459 3.54 7.45 21.24
CA ALA A 459 2.13 7.87 21.19
C ALA A 459 1.88 9.36 21.48
N PRO A 460 2.53 10.00 22.49
CA PRO A 460 2.32 11.42 22.77
C PRO A 460 2.79 12.38 21.67
N TYR A 461 3.63 11.91 20.73
CA TYR A 461 4.22 12.70 19.66
C TYR A 461 3.46 12.57 18.33
N LYS A 462 2.28 11.94 18.34
CA LYS A 462 1.52 11.69 17.11
C LYS A 462 1.18 13.02 16.43
N ARG A 463 1.50 13.12 15.15
CA ARG A 463 0.98 14.22 14.31
C ARG A 463 -0.55 14.14 14.22
N GLN A 464 -1.19 15.31 14.32
CA GLN A 464 -2.66 15.42 14.21
C GLN A 464 -3.14 15.22 12.77
N ASP A 465 -2.44 15.81 11.80
CA ASP A 465 -2.79 15.74 10.37
C ASP A 465 -1.66 15.03 9.60
N LEU A 466 -1.81 13.72 9.40
CA LEU A 466 -0.82 12.93 8.65
C LEU A 466 -0.77 13.33 7.17
N GLY A 467 -1.94 13.57 6.56
CA GLY A 467 -2.07 13.87 5.13
C GLY A 467 -1.53 12.75 4.22
N GLY A 468 -1.75 12.85 2.91
CA GLY A 468 -1.11 11.94 1.96
C GLY A 468 0.41 12.14 1.95
N TYR A 469 1.18 11.06 1.85
CA TYR A 469 2.64 11.19 1.74
C TYR A 469 3.02 11.85 0.41
N VAL A 470 3.89 12.85 0.47
CA VAL A 470 4.40 13.57 -0.71
C VAL A 470 5.89 13.24 -0.86
N PRO A 471 6.28 12.47 -1.89
CA PRO A 471 7.67 12.22 -2.21
C PRO A 471 8.49 13.51 -2.32
N VAL A 472 9.63 13.54 -1.65
CA VAL A 472 10.62 14.62 -1.85
C VAL A 472 11.24 14.44 -3.24
N LYS A 473 11.02 15.40 -4.13
CA LYS A 473 11.63 15.39 -5.46
C LYS A 473 13.14 15.47 -5.33
N PHE A 474 13.86 14.57 -6.00
CA PHE A 474 15.30 14.55 -6.01
C PHE A 474 15.81 14.01 -7.36
N GLN A 475 16.94 14.55 -7.86
CA GLN A 475 17.57 14.11 -9.11
C GLN A 475 18.63 13.04 -8.82
N MET A 476 18.34 11.78 -9.13
CA MET A 476 19.32 10.69 -9.00
C MET A 476 20.61 11.00 -9.78
N GLY A 477 21.75 10.99 -9.10
CA GLY A 477 23.07 10.93 -9.71
C GLY A 477 23.40 9.52 -10.20
N GLN A 478 24.30 9.39 -11.18
CA GLN A 478 24.69 8.07 -11.73
C GLN A 478 25.32 7.10 -10.72
N GLN A 479 25.79 7.59 -9.56
CA GLN A 479 26.32 6.75 -8.47
C GLN A 479 25.26 6.34 -7.44
N ASP A 480 24.02 6.79 -7.58
CA ASP A 480 22.92 6.58 -6.62
C ASP A 480 22.15 5.27 -6.88
N ARG A 481 22.83 4.20 -7.34
CA ARG A 481 22.21 2.87 -7.31
C ARG A 481 22.17 2.40 -5.86
N PHE A 482 21.08 2.75 -5.16
CA PHE A 482 20.89 2.48 -3.72
C PHE A 482 20.94 0.98 -3.37
N LEU A 483 20.53 0.13 -4.33
CA LEU A 483 20.49 -1.31 -4.18
C LEU A 483 21.80 -1.96 -4.57
N SER A 484 22.40 -2.69 -3.62
CA SER A 484 23.55 -3.53 -3.90
C SER A 484 23.14 -4.71 -4.81
N PRO A 485 24.04 -5.22 -5.66
CA PRO A 485 23.77 -6.43 -6.45
C PRO A 485 23.34 -7.62 -5.58
N GLU A 486 23.86 -7.73 -4.36
CA GLU A 486 23.50 -8.76 -3.40
C GLU A 486 22.03 -8.64 -2.94
N MET A 487 21.54 -7.42 -2.75
CA MET A 487 20.13 -7.17 -2.43
C MET A 487 19.22 -7.56 -3.58
N LEU A 488 19.54 -7.15 -4.81
CA LEU A 488 18.76 -7.58 -5.99
C LEU A 488 18.73 -9.11 -6.12
N LYS A 489 19.87 -9.77 -5.89
CA LYS A 489 19.97 -11.23 -5.88
C LYS A 489 19.13 -11.88 -4.78
N MET A 490 19.10 -11.30 -3.57
CA MET A 490 18.29 -11.80 -2.45
C MET A 490 16.81 -11.90 -2.81
N TYR A 491 16.32 -10.97 -3.64
CA TYR A 491 14.94 -10.92 -4.10
C TYR A 491 14.72 -11.50 -5.51
N ASN A 492 15.75 -12.14 -6.10
CA ASN A 492 15.72 -12.68 -7.46
C ASN A 492 15.33 -11.63 -8.53
N LEU A 493 15.80 -10.39 -8.35
CA LEU A 493 15.59 -9.28 -9.27
C LEU A 493 16.85 -8.99 -10.09
N LYS A 494 16.68 -8.55 -11.34
CA LYS A 494 17.79 -8.03 -12.18
C LYS A 494 17.98 -6.53 -11.99
N SER A 495 16.88 -5.80 -11.78
CA SER A 495 16.84 -4.37 -11.51
C SER A 495 15.52 -4.03 -10.81
N TYR A 496 15.42 -2.82 -10.26
CA TYR A 496 14.19 -2.29 -9.68
C TYR A 496 14.12 -0.78 -9.92
N GLY A 497 12.98 -0.30 -10.40
CA GLY A 497 12.75 1.09 -10.75
C GLY A 497 11.40 1.26 -11.44
N PRO A 498 11.06 2.49 -11.87
CA PRO A 498 9.84 2.75 -12.61
C PRO A 498 9.70 1.83 -13.83
N THR A 499 8.52 1.26 -14.01
CA THR A 499 8.16 0.57 -15.26
C THR A 499 8.14 1.59 -16.39
N PRO A 500 8.74 1.29 -17.57
CA PRO A 500 8.62 2.16 -18.74
C PRO A 500 7.14 2.45 -19.00
N SER A 501 6.78 3.71 -19.25
CA SER A 501 5.44 4.02 -19.74
C SER A 501 5.26 3.43 -21.15
N ASP A 502 4.04 3.05 -21.53
CA ASP A 502 3.71 2.56 -22.88
C ASP A 502 4.17 3.53 -24.00
N GLU A 503 4.39 4.82 -23.69
CA GLU A 503 4.96 5.81 -24.61
C GLU A 503 6.46 5.61 -24.90
N GLU A 504 7.26 5.06 -23.98
CA GLU A 504 8.69 4.82 -24.18
C GLU A 504 8.95 3.52 -24.97
N GLU A 505 8.08 2.52 -24.87
CA GLU A 505 8.18 1.30 -25.69
C GLU A 505 7.95 1.55 -27.19
N ASN A 506 7.17 2.59 -27.55
CA ASN A 506 6.95 2.95 -28.94
C ASN A 506 8.11 3.74 -29.56
N ILE A 507 8.93 4.42 -28.76
CA ILE A 507 10.11 5.14 -29.27
C ILE A 507 11.25 4.16 -29.60
N VAL A 508 11.36 3.05 -28.85
CA VAL A 508 12.41 2.04 -29.11
C VAL A 508 12.09 1.15 -30.31
N LYS A 509 10.81 1.00 -30.68
CA LYS A 509 10.40 0.21 -31.86
C LYS A 509 10.42 0.97 -33.19
N GLU A 510 10.66 2.28 -33.18
CA GLU A 510 10.88 3.07 -34.41
C GLU A 510 12.38 3.26 -34.74
N GLU A 511 13.31 2.78 -33.89
CA GLU A 511 14.76 2.82 -34.12
C GLU A 511 15.43 1.45 -34.38
N GLU A 512 14.65 0.38 -34.57
CA GLU A 512 15.09 -0.89 -35.21
C GLU A 512 14.49 -1.03 -36.62
#